data_AF-A0A8C4QI00-F1
#
_entry.id   AF-A0A8C4QI00-F1
#
_cell.length_a   1.000
_cell.length_b   1.000
_cell.length_c   1.000
_cell.angle_alpha   90.00
_cell.angle_beta   90.00
_cell.angle_gamma   90.00
#
_symmetry.space_group_name_H-M   'P 1'
#
loop_
_entity.id
_entity.type
_entity.pdbx_description
1 polymer ?
#
loop_
_entity_poly.entity_id
_entity_poly.type
_entity_poly.pdbx_seq_one_letter_code
_entity_poly.pdbx_strand_id
1 'polypeptide(L)'
;MSGSGGSEAWHGHVMASTLSRATHGALWSPCSSSLLKETFLTERDSCLLSPQRNPSLSLPPRPAGWTYSARKQCQLSFGPAWRVCPNTPPCRKLWCFGIPQGNHPDSHWVSVCRTRHASWAEGTHCGTARRCLEGVCLRHMGSRALLPVDGNWGSWSTFGTCSRSCGGGVQFSERLCDSPYPQHGGSYCLGIHTHYRSCKLSPCNNTNGMTFREEQCAMFNGQRPRGETRIPLEVHWIPQEQLPGHRACSLTCRAIGTRYYFVFRKKVGHSNWL
;
A
#
# COMPACT_ATOMS: atom_id res chain seq x y z
N MET A 1 -31.01 -16.41 18.35
CA MET A 1 -30.38 -17.63 17.80
C MET A 1 -28.96 -17.29 17.43
N SER A 2 -28.05 -18.10 17.95
CA SER A 2 -26.63 -17.87 18.14
C SER A 2 -25.80 -17.95 16.85
N GLY A 3 -24.64 -17.29 16.84
CA GLY A 3 -23.55 -17.50 15.88
C GLY A 3 -23.04 -16.18 15.29
N SER A 4 -21.78 -15.80 15.35
CA SER A 4 -20.56 -16.42 15.88
C SER A 4 -19.56 -15.28 16.08
N GLY A 5 -19.19 -15.00 17.32
CA GLY A 5 -18.17 -14.01 17.66
C GLY A 5 -16.79 -14.52 17.23
N GLY A 6 -16.35 -14.12 16.04
CA GLY A 6 -14.96 -14.26 15.64
C GLY A 6 -14.12 -13.29 16.46
N SER A 7 -13.23 -13.83 17.29
CA SER A 7 -12.22 -13.05 17.99
C SER A 7 -11.22 -12.48 16.98
N GLU A 8 -11.53 -11.33 16.38
CA GLU A 8 -10.58 -10.55 15.59
C GLU A 8 -9.49 -10.03 16.53
N ALA A 9 -8.37 -10.76 16.57
CA ALA A 9 -7.16 -10.25 17.17
C ALA A 9 -6.73 -9.01 16.36
N TRP A 10 -6.78 -7.82 16.97
CA TRP A 10 -6.32 -6.57 16.36
C TRP A 10 -4.83 -6.67 16.00
N HIS A 11 -4.53 -6.90 14.73
CA HIS A 11 -3.17 -6.83 14.19
C HIS A 11 -2.91 -5.37 13.77
N GLY A 12 -1.85 -4.77 14.31
CA GLY A 12 -1.43 -3.43 13.88
C GLY A 12 -0.90 -3.47 12.45
N HIS A 13 -1.12 -2.42 11.65
CA HIS A 13 -0.52 -2.27 10.31
C HIS A 13 0.60 -1.22 10.33
N VAL A 14 1.49 -1.24 9.34
CA VAL A 14 2.66 -0.32 9.24
C VAL A 14 2.27 1.15 9.38
N MET A 15 1.14 1.57 8.80
CA MET A 15 0.66 2.96 8.82
C MET A 15 -0.28 3.29 10.00
N ALA A 16 -0.28 2.48 11.06
CA ALA A 16 -1.04 2.79 12.27
C ALA A 16 -0.47 4.04 12.97
N SER A 17 -1.33 4.84 13.59
CA SER A 17 -0.95 6.06 14.32
C SER A 17 -0.13 5.80 15.58
N THR A 18 -0.12 4.57 16.05
CA THR A 18 0.71 4.09 17.16
C THR A 18 1.53 2.91 16.68
N LEU A 19 2.74 2.78 17.23
CA LEU A 19 3.58 1.60 17.04
C LEU A 19 2.95 0.41 17.81
N SER A 20 1.80 -0.04 17.33
CA SER A 20 1.17 -1.26 17.79
C SER A 20 1.90 -2.46 17.19
N ARG A 21 1.70 -3.62 17.81
CA ARG A 21 2.27 -4.93 17.53
C ARG A 21 2.46 -5.18 16.02
N ALA A 22 3.57 -4.70 15.47
CA ALA A 22 4.01 -4.95 14.10
C ALA A 22 4.43 -6.41 14.07
N THR A 23 3.44 -7.30 13.94
CA THR A 23 3.67 -8.71 13.72
C THR A 23 4.33 -8.89 12.35
N HIS A 24 5.14 -9.93 12.17
CA HIS A 24 5.77 -10.22 10.89
C HIS A 24 4.79 -10.31 9.69
N GLY A 25 3.48 -10.55 9.95
CA GLY A 25 2.41 -10.53 8.96
C GLY A 25 1.59 -9.23 8.87
N ALA A 26 2.00 -8.15 9.54
CA ALA A 26 1.38 -6.83 9.47
C ALA A 26 1.70 -6.10 8.17
N LEU A 27 1.52 -6.80 7.05
CA LEU A 27 1.55 -6.23 5.73
C LEU A 27 0.45 -5.16 5.69
N TRP A 28 0.81 -4.01 5.14
CA TRP A 28 0.00 -2.80 4.95
C TRP A 28 -1.52 -3.02 4.98
N SER A 29 -2.25 -2.10 5.62
CA SER A 29 -3.72 -2.22 5.66
C SER A 29 -4.30 -2.19 4.24
N PRO A 30 -5.51 -2.76 4.03
CA PRO A 30 -6.22 -2.62 2.76
C PRO A 30 -6.32 -1.16 2.33
N CYS A 31 -6.56 -0.24 3.28
CA CYS A 31 -6.61 1.20 3.02
C CYS A 31 -5.28 1.76 2.51
N SER A 32 -4.16 1.40 3.17
CA SER A 32 -2.83 1.83 2.73
C SER A 32 -2.50 1.29 1.34
N SER A 33 -2.85 0.04 1.07
CA SER A 33 -2.63 -0.61 -0.23
C SER A 33 -3.47 0.03 -1.34
N SER A 34 -4.75 0.30 -1.08
CA SER A 34 -5.63 1.00 -2.03
C SER A 34 -5.18 2.42 -2.28
N LEU A 35 -4.74 3.14 -1.24
CA LEU A 35 -4.18 4.49 -1.39
C LEU A 35 -2.93 4.46 -2.27
N LEU A 36 -1.99 3.54 -2.01
CA LEU A 36 -0.79 3.37 -2.84
C LEU A 36 -1.15 3.09 -4.31
N LYS A 37 -2.12 2.20 -4.55
CA LYS A 37 -2.62 1.90 -5.90
C LYS A 37 -3.28 3.10 -6.57
N GLU A 38 -4.07 3.87 -5.83
CA GLU A 38 -4.80 5.00 -6.40
C GLU A 38 -3.91 6.23 -6.60
N THR A 39 -2.96 6.51 -5.71
CA THR A 39 -2.19 7.77 -5.73
C THR A 39 -0.80 7.64 -6.32
N PHE A 40 -0.10 6.52 -6.11
CA PHE A 40 1.29 6.34 -6.58
C PHE A 40 1.36 5.66 -7.94
N LEU A 41 0.37 4.82 -8.28
CA LEU A 41 0.32 4.13 -9.57
C LEU A 41 -0.47 4.89 -10.63
N THR A 42 -1.07 6.04 -10.29
CA THR A 42 -1.62 7.00 -11.24
C THR A 42 -0.70 8.22 -11.37
N GLU A 43 0.47 7.98 -11.96
CA GLU A 43 1.29 8.95 -12.70
C GLU A 43 1.78 10.22 -11.97
N ARG A 44 1.68 10.33 -10.64
CA ARG A 44 2.27 11.44 -9.86
C ARG A 44 3.75 11.28 -9.54
N ASP A 45 4.32 10.10 -9.71
CA ASP A 45 5.68 9.74 -9.26
C ASP A 45 6.61 9.32 -10.41
N SER A 46 6.69 10.14 -11.45
CA SER A 46 7.64 9.94 -12.57
C SER A 46 9.10 9.79 -12.12
N CYS A 47 9.46 10.32 -10.95
CA CYS A 47 10.79 10.21 -10.36
C CYS A 47 11.16 8.81 -9.84
N LEU A 48 10.17 7.97 -9.49
CA LEU A 48 10.41 6.60 -9.02
C LEU A 48 10.46 5.57 -10.17
N LEU A 49 9.98 5.95 -11.36
CA LEU A 49 10.00 5.10 -12.56
C LEU A 49 11.38 5.05 -13.23
N SER A 50 12.26 5.98 -12.89
CA SER A 50 13.63 5.99 -13.40
C SER A 50 14.47 4.95 -12.65
N PRO A 51 15.04 3.93 -13.32
CA PRO A 51 15.91 2.98 -12.66
C PRO A 51 17.12 3.69 -12.04
N GLN A 52 17.51 3.27 -10.83
CA GLN A 52 18.71 3.78 -10.15
C GLN A 52 19.93 3.59 -11.07
N ARG A 53 20.55 4.70 -11.49
CA ARG A 53 21.65 4.70 -12.47
C ARG A 53 22.92 4.05 -11.92
N ASN A 54 23.07 4.00 -10.58
CA ASN A 54 24.19 3.39 -9.86
C ASN A 54 23.71 2.86 -8.49
N PRO A 55 23.29 1.60 -8.37
CA PRO A 55 22.97 1.02 -7.06
C PRO A 55 24.27 0.71 -6.31
N SER A 56 24.79 1.66 -5.54
CA SER A 56 26.03 1.49 -4.76
C SER A 56 25.82 0.86 -3.38
N LEU A 57 24.59 0.49 -3.02
CA LEU A 57 24.29 -0.20 -1.77
C LEU A 57 23.86 -1.65 -2.04
N SER A 58 24.71 -2.61 -1.67
CA SER A 58 24.32 -4.02 -1.64
C SER A 58 23.64 -4.33 -0.31
N LEU A 59 22.42 -4.88 -0.37
CA LEU A 59 21.74 -5.35 0.82
C LEU A 59 22.45 -6.61 1.36
N PRO A 60 22.55 -6.80 2.68
CA PRO A 60 23.14 -8.01 3.25
C PRO A 60 22.36 -9.24 2.78
N PRO A 61 23.04 -10.32 2.34
CA PRO A 61 22.37 -11.51 1.81
C PRO A 61 21.66 -12.34 2.89
N ARG A 62 21.76 -11.95 4.17
CA ARG A 62 21.19 -12.69 5.30
C ARG A 62 20.32 -11.76 6.14
N PRO A 63 19.24 -12.28 6.75
CA PRO A 63 18.38 -11.50 7.64
C PRO A 63 19.14 -10.93 8.84
N ALA A 64 18.66 -9.79 9.35
CA ALA A 64 19.33 -9.02 10.40
C ALA A 64 19.68 -9.84 11.66
N GLY A 65 18.86 -10.81 12.06
CA GLY A 65 19.09 -11.66 13.23
C GLY A 65 20.28 -12.61 13.12
N TRP A 66 20.89 -12.74 11.94
CA TRP A 66 22.19 -13.40 11.78
C TRP A 66 23.34 -12.57 12.36
N THR A 67 23.27 -11.25 12.23
CA THR A 67 24.28 -10.30 12.72
C THR A 67 23.91 -9.80 14.13
N TYR A 68 22.63 -9.51 14.35
CA TYR A 68 22.13 -8.94 15.59
C TYR A 68 21.43 -10.01 16.42
N SER A 69 22.14 -10.62 17.37
CA SER A 69 21.55 -11.56 18.34
C SER A 69 20.45 -10.91 19.18
N ALA A 70 19.59 -11.70 19.82
CA ALA A 70 18.53 -11.19 20.71
C ALA A 70 19.08 -10.26 21.82
N ARG A 71 20.28 -10.59 22.34
CA ARG A 71 20.99 -9.72 23.29
C ARG A 71 21.37 -8.38 22.67
N LYS A 72 21.96 -8.40 21.47
CA LYS A 72 22.34 -7.16 20.77
C LYS A 72 21.12 -6.30 20.43
N GLN A 73 19.99 -6.92 20.06
CA GLN A 73 18.73 -6.22 19.83
C GLN A 73 18.21 -5.51 21.10
N CYS A 74 18.30 -6.16 22.27
CA CYS A 74 17.99 -5.50 23.54
C CYS A 74 18.93 -4.34 23.85
N GLN A 75 20.23 -4.51 23.58
CA GLN A 75 21.22 -3.46 23.78
C GLN A 75 20.96 -2.23 22.90
N LEU A 76 20.59 -2.45 21.64
CA LEU A 76 20.22 -1.38 20.71
C LEU A 76 18.89 -0.70 21.10
N SER A 77 17.97 -1.44 21.70
CA SER A 77 16.64 -0.92 22.07
C SER A 77 16.64 -0.14 23.38
N PHE A 78 17.44 -0.54 24.36
CA PHE A 78 17.36 -0.01 25.73
C PHE A 78 18.70 0.37 26.35
N GLY A 79 19.83 0.01 25.74
CA GLY A 79 21.17 0.33 26.21
C GLY A 79 22.02 -0.91 26.57
N PRO A 80 23.34 -0.75 26.73
CA PRO A 80 24.32 -1.84 26.76
C PRO A 80 24.12 -2.87 27.90
N ALA A 81 23.53 -2.44 29.02
CA ALA A 81 23.28 -3.29 30.18
C ALA A 81 22.03 -4.20 30.04
N TRP A 82 21.16 -3.93 29.06
CA TRP A 82 19.91 -4.65 28.88
C TRP A 82 20.12 -6.00 28.20
N ARG A 83 19.37 -7.01 28.63
CA ARG A 83 19.49 -8.41 28.18
C ARG A 83 18.10 -8.98 27.91
N VAL A 84 18.03 -10.18 27.31
CA VAL A 84 16.75 -10.84 26.99
C VAL A 84 16.05 -11.31 28.26
N CYS A 85 14.78 -10.97 28.44
CA CYS A 85 13.98 -11.34 29.61
C CYS A 85 13.82 -12.88 29.72
N PRO A 86 14.07 -13.48 30.90
CA PRO A 86 13.82 -14.90 31.14
C PRO A 86 12.36 -15.29 30.91
N ASN A 87 12.11 -16.56 30.57
CA ASN A 87 10.77 -17.15 30.46
C ASN A 87 9.83 -16.48 29.45
N THR A 88 10.37 -15.75 28.48
CA THR A 88 9.57 -15.17 27.38
C THR A 88 9.67 -16.02 26.13
N PRO A 89 8.56 -16.24 25.39
CA PRO A 89 8.59 -17.04 24.17
C PRO A 89 9.46 -16.35 23.12
N PRO A 90 10.48 -17.03 22.55
CA PRO A 90 11.34 -16.43 21.55
C PRO A 90 10.57 -16.11 20.27
N CYS A 91 11.13 -15.23 19.43
CA CYS A 91 10.63 -14.83 18.11
C CYS A 91 9.36 -13.97 18.10
N ARG A 92 8.44 -14.08 19.06
CA ARG A 92 7.17 -13.34 19.04
C ARG A 92 7.29 -11.87 19.44
N LYS A 93 7.78 -11.60 20.65
CA LYS A 93 7.94 -10.25 21.21
C LYS A 93 9.25 -10.19 21.95
N LEU A 94 10.07 -9.19 21.64
CA LEU A 94 11.35 -8.99 22.31
C LEU A 94 11.11 -8.28 23.63
N TRP A 95 11.27 -9.03 24.72
CA TRP A 95 11.29 -8.51 26.08
C TRP A 95 12.72 -8.43 26.54
N CYS A 96 13.09 -7.27 27.08
CA CYS A 96 14.43 -6.98 27.56
C CYS A 96 14.37 -6.61 29.04
N PHE A 97 15.18 -7.25 29.85
CA PHE A 97 15.31 -6.91 31.26
C PHE A 97 16.55 -6.06 31.51
N GLY A 98 16.42 -5.11 32.42
CA GLY A 98 17.47 -4.19 32.80
C GLY A 98 16.97 -3.20 33.84
N ILE A 99 17.87 -2.32 34.27
CA ILE A 99 17.55 -1.27 35.23
C ILE A 99 17.16 -0.02 34.43
N PRO A 100 15.96 0.54 34.66
CA PRO A 100 15.56 1.78 34.00
C PRO A 100 16.44 2.92 34.50
N GLN A 101 17.09 3.63 33.58
CA GLN A 101 17.78 4.87 33.93
C GLN A 101 16.75 5.99 34.05
N GLY A 102 16.55 6.48 35.27
CA GLY A 102 15.70 7.61 35.61
C GLY A 102 16.16 8.19 36.95
N ASN A 103 16.31 9.51 37.01
CA ASN A 103 16.89 10.28 38.13
C ASN A 103 16.00 10.31 39.39
N HIS A 104 15.50 9.17 39.86
CA HIS A 104 14.74 9.12 41.10
C HIS A 104 15.59 8.52 42.23
N PRO A 105 15.89 9.28 43.31
CA PRO A 105 16.79 8.86 44.39
C PRO A 105 16.37 7.55 45.07
N ASP A 106 15.07 7.25 45.07
CA ASP A 106 14.49 6.05 45.71
C ASP A 106 14.22 4.86 44.77
N SER A 107 14.58 4.95 43.48
CA SER A 107 14.38 3.85 42.51
C SER A 107 15.56 2.88 42.51
N HIS A 108 15.77 2.23 43.65
CA HIS A 108 16.89 1.33 43.88
C HIS A 108 16.68 -0.04 43.20
N TRP A 109 17.38 -0.24 42.07
CA TRP A 109 17.95 -1.52 41.57
C TRP A 109 17.03 -2.68 41.15
N VAL A 110 15.72 -2.49 41.01
CA VAL A 110 14.85 -3.58 40.53
C VAL A 110 14.97 -3.71 39.01
N SER A 111 15.52 -4.84 38.56
CA SER A 111 15.53 -5.20 37.15
C SER A 111 14.12 -5.51 36.66
N VAL A 112 13.67 -4.84 35.61
CA VAL A 112 12.32 -4.98 35.05
C VAL A 112 12.38 -5.42 33.60
N CYS A 113 11.45 -6.26 33.17
CA CYS A 113 11.29 -6.59 31.76
C CYS A 113 10.44 -5.53 31.04
N ARG A 114 11.02 -4.89 30.02
CA ARG A 114 10.37 -3.90 29.15
C ARG A 114 10.44 -4.34 27.69
N THR A 115 9.55 -3.82 26.86
CA THR A 115 9.48 -4.14 25.42
C THR A 115 9.13 -2.89 24.62
N ARG A 116 9.62 -2.82 23.37
CA ARG A 116 9.19 -1.83 22.37
C ARG A 116 8.14 -2.40 21.41
N HIS A 117 7.49 -3.50 21.78
CA HIS A 117 6.46 -4.19 21.01
C HIS A 117 6.91 -4.82 19.68
N ALA A 118 8.21 -4.77 19.36
CA ALA A 118 8.81 -5.46 18.22
C ALA A 118 9.00 -6.96 18.50
N SER A 119 8.91 -7.76 17.44
CA SER A 119 9.34 -9.16 17.42
C SER A 119 10.86 -9.27 17.40
N TRP A 120 11.38 -10.50 17.50
CA TRP A 120 12.82 -10.70 17.32
C TRP A 120 13.15 -10.62 15.83
N ALA A 121 14.30 -10.07 15.47
CA ALA A 121 14.71 -10.00 14.07
C ALA A 121 14.75 -11.38 13.42
N GLU A 122 14.40 -11.47 12.13
CA GLU A 122 14.47 -12.73 11.39
C GLU A 122 15.90 -13.29 11.36
N GLY A 123 16.04 -14.61 11.47
CA GLY A 123 17.33 -15.28 11.59
C GLY A 123 17.91 -15.32 13.01
N THR A 124 17.29 -14.66 14.00
CA THR A 124 17.79 -14.68 15.39
C THR A 124 17.74 -16.10 15.96
N HIS A 125 18.81 -16.54 16.61
CA HIS A 125 18.83 -17.84 17.28
C HIS A 125 17.80 -17.91 18.40
N CYS A 126 17.02 -19.00 18.42
CA CYS A 126 15.99 -19.24 19.43
C CYS A 126 16.08 -20.63 20.08
N GLY A 127 17.11 -21.41 19.73
CA GLY A 127 17.42 -22.73 20.29
C GLY A 127 18.52 -23.43 19.50
N THR A 128 18.84 -24.67 19.87
CA THR A 128 19.85 -25.49 19.18
C THR A 128 19.43 -25.76 17.74
N ALA A 129 20.19 -25.24 16.77
CA ALA A 129 19.87 -25.29 15.34
C ALA A 129 18.47 -24.74 14.97
N ARG A 130 17.96 -23.77 15.74
CA ARG A 130 16.67 -23.10 15.48
C ARG A 130 16.83 -21.58 15.37
N ARG A 131 16.04 -20.98 14.49
CA ARG A 131 16.05 -19.52 14.23
C ARG A 131 14.64 -18.98 14.08
N CYS A 132 14.50 -17.68 14.32
CA CYS A 132 13.26 -16.96 14.15
C CYS A 132 12.96 -16.68 12.68
N LEU A 133 11.75 -17.04 12.22
CA LEU A 133 11.20 -16.67 10.92
C LEU A 133 9.73 -16.35 11.13
N GLU A 134 9.27 -15.20 10.63
CA GLU A 134 7.88 -14.75 10.76
C GLU A 134 7.31 -14.80 12.20
N GLY A 135 8.19 -14.58 13.20
CA GLY A 135 7.81 -14.61 14.62
C GLY A 135 7.70 -16.01 15.23
N VAL A 136 8.08 -17.07 14.49
CA VAL A 136 8.09 -18.47 14.94
C VAL A 136 9.53 -18.99 15.04
N CYS A 137 9.80 -19.80 16.07
CA CYS A 137 11.10 -20.47 16.24
C CYS A 137 11.11 -21.78 15.46
N LEU A 138 11.72 -21.78 14.27
CA LEU A 138 11.73 -22.94 13.36
C LEU A 138 13.11 -23.61 13.33
N ARG A 139 13.11 -24.93 13.11
CA ARG A 139 14.33 -25.73 12.95
C ARG A 139 14.77 -25.67 11.49
N HIS A 140 15.60 -24.67 11.14
CA HIS A 140 16.13 -24.54 9.79
C HIS A 140 17.44 -25.33 9.64
N MET A 141 17.37 -26.46 8.94
CA MET A 141 18.52 -27.27 8.46
C MET A 141 19.18 -26.65 7.21
N GLY A 142 19.24 -25.31 7.11
CA GLY A 142 19.83 -24.66 5.94
C GLY A 142 19.72 -23.15 5.95
N SER A 143 20.86 -22.48 5.76
CA SER A 143 20.98 -21.02 5.62
C SER A 143 20.29 -20.46 4.37
N ARG A 144 19.98 -21.31 3.39
CA ARG A 144 19.40 -20.91 2.09
C ARG A 144 17.94 -20.50 2.16
N ALA A 145 17.14 -21.08 3.05
CA ALA A 145 15.71 -20.78 3.18
C ALA A 145 15.41 -19.45 3.90
N LEU A 146 16.44 -18.62 4.10
CA LEU A 146 16.35 -17.27 4.65
C LEU A 146 17.03 -16.25 3.72
N LEU A 147 17.48 -16.68 2.53
CA LEU A 147 18.07 -15.76 1.56
C LEU A 147 16.96 -14.93 0.91
N PRO A 148 17.23 -13.67 0.58
CA PRO A 148 16.30 -12.86 -0.21
C PRO A 148 15.88 -13.61 -1.48
N VAL A 149 14.58 -13.68 -1.70
CA VAL A 149 14.00 -14.14 -2.97
C VAL A 149 13.34 -12.92 -3.59
N ASP A 150 13.95 -12.40 -4.66
CA ASP A 150 13.36 -11.30 -5.41
C ASP A 150 12.07 -11.77 -6.08
N GLY A 151 11.06 -10.91 -6.06
CA GLY A 151 9.79 -11.21 -6.72
C GLY A 151 9.93 -11.16 -8.23
N ASN A 152 9.10 -11.96 -8.91
CA ASN A 152 8.98 -11.87 -10.35
C ASN A 152 7.51 -11.84 -10.77
N TRP A 153 7.28 -11.19 -11.92
CA TRP A 153 5.94 -10.95 -12.44
C TRP A 153 5.26 -12.28 -12.80
N GLY A 154 4.06 -12.46 -12.28
CA GLY A 154 3.13 -13.45 -12.78
C GLY A 154 2.64 -13.13 -14.20
N SER A 155 1.88 -14.07 -14.74
CA SER A 155 1.24 -13.87 -16.04
C SER A 155 0.22 -12.74 -15.99
N TRP A 156 0.02 -12.05 -17.11
CA TRP A 156 -1.05 -11.08 -17.25
C TRP A 156 -2.41 -11.77 -17.11
N SER A 157 -3.31 -11.15 -16.36
CA SER A 157 -4.71 -11.55 -16.32
C SER A 157 -5.35 -11.36 -17.70
N THR A 158 -6.38 -12.15 -17.99
CA THR A 158 -7.19 -11.93 -19.18
C THR A 158 -7.81 -10.54 -19.13
N PHE A 159 -7.87 -9.87 -20.28
CA PHE A 159 -8.53 -8.57 -20.37
C PHE A 159 -9.98 -8.65 -19.87
N GLY A 160 -10.33 -7.75 -18.95
CA GLY A 160 -11.69 -7.61 -18.44
C GLY A 160 -12.67 -7.17 -19.53
N THR A 161 -13.93 -6.95 -19.13
CA THR A 161 -14.96 -6.45 -20.04
C THR A 161 -14.57 -5.08 -20.61
N CYS A 162 -14.93 -4.85 -21.88
CA CYS A 162 -14.76 -3.52 -22.47
C CYS A 162 -15.57 -2.51 -21.69
N SER A 163 -14.96 -1.38 -21.34
CA SER A 163 -15.67 -0.32 -20.64
C SER A 163 -16.80 0.29 -21.47
N ARG A 164 -16.86 0.07 -22.80
CA ARG A 164 -17.95 0.56 -23.64
C ARG A 164 -18.44 -0.51 -24.59
N SER A 165 -19.66 -0.35 -25.09
CA SER A 165 -20.23 -1.18 -26.15
C SER A 165 -19.95 -0.62 -27.55
N CYS A 166 -19.69 0.68 -27.68
CA CYS A 166 -19.40 1.40 -28.93
C CYS A 166 -18.58 2.68 -28.66
N GLY A 167 -18.11 3.33 -29.73
CA GLY A 167 -17.49 4.65 -29.73
C GLY A 167 -16.09 4.70 -29.09
N GLY A 168 -15.45 3.54 -28.93
CA GLY A 168 -14.12 3.40 -28.33
C GLY A 168 -14.16 3.35 -26.79
N GLY A 169 -13.99 2.14 -26.25
CA GLY A 169 -13.76 1.87 -24.83
C GLY A 169 -12.35 1.38 -24.55
N VAL A 170 -12.11 1.00 -23.30
CA VAL A 170 -10.84 0.45 -22.80
C VAL A 170 -11.09 -0.84 -22.03
N GLN A 171 -10.22 -1.83 -22.23
CA GLN A 171 -10.12 -3.02 -21.41
C GLN A 171 -8.89 -2.92 -20.51
N PHE A 172 -9.01 -3.49 -19.32
CA PHE A 172 -7.96 -3.54 -18.31
C PHE A 172 -7.44 -4.97 -18.14
N SER A 173 -6.14 -5.09 -17.97
CA SER A 173 -5.45 -6.32 -17.55
C SER A 173 -4.41 -5.93 -16.49
N GLU A 174 -4.17 -6.83 -15.55
CA GLU A 174 -3.18 -6.64 -14.49
C GLU A 174 -2.34 -7.90 -14.31
N ARG A 175 -1.17 -7.73 -13.70
CA ARG A 175 -0.32 -8.83 -13.25
C ARG A 175 0.11 -8.60 -11.82
N LEU A 176 0.34 -9.69 -11.09
CA LEU A 176 0.78 -9.65 -9.71
C LEU A 176 2.27 -10.01 -9.62
N CYS A 177 2.95 -9.52 -8.58
CA CYS A 177 4.33 -9.90 -8.28
C CYS A 177 4.32 -11.13 -7.38
N ASP A 178 4.00 -12.28 -7.96
CA ASP A 178 3.71 -13.52 -7.22
C ASP A 178 4.42 -14.76 -7.78
N SER A 179 5.25 -14.60 -8.81
CA SER A 179 5.83 -15.73 -9.57
C SER A 179 7.36 -15.70 -9.65
N PRO A 180 8.10 -15.72 -8.51
CA PRO A 180 7.62 -15.92 -7.15
C PRO A 180 7.26 -14.63 -6.42
N TYR A 181 6.55 -14.73 -5.30
CA TYR A 181 6.33 -13.60 -4.39
C TYR A 181 7.65 -13.24 -3.67
N PRO A 182 7.99 -11.94 -3.48
CA PRO A 182 9.20 -11.54 -2.77
C PRO A 182 9.24 -12.07 -1.33
N GLN A 183 10.36 -12.68 -0.93
CA GLN A 183 10.54 -13.23 0.41
C GLN A 183 11.87 -12.79 1.04
N HIS A 184 11.92 -12.79 2.37
CA HIS A 184 13.14 -12.57 3.16
C HIS A 184 13.91 -11.29 2.81
N GLY A 185 13.18 -10.21 2.51
CA GLY A 185 13.77 -8.92 2.11
C GLY A 185 14.21 -8.85 0.65
N GLY A 186 13.77 -9.79 -0.20
CA GLY A 186 13.88 -9.69 -1.64
C GLY A 186 13.10 -8.52 -2.22
N SER A 187 13.54 -8.05 -3.39
CA SER A 187 13.00 -6.88 -4.07
C SER A 187 11.61 -7.14 -4.64
N TYR A 188 10.72 -6.14 -4.57
CA TYR A 188 9.45 -6.18 -5.31
C TYR A 188 9.68 -6.01 -6.81
N CYS A 189 8.77 -6.54 -7.62
CA CYS A 189 8.86 -6.50 -9.07
C CYS A 189 8.87 -5.07 -9.61
N LEU A 190 9.84 -4.77 -10.47
CA LEU A 190 9.95 -3.48 -11.14
C LEU A 190 9.22 -3.49 -12.49
N GLY A 191 8.57 -2.38 -12.82
CA GLY A 191 7.92 -2.16 -14.12
C GLY A 191 6.39 -2.06 -14.06
N ILE A 192 5.75 -2.02 -15.24
CA ILE A 192 4.30 -1.86 -15.38
C ILE A 192 3.57 -3.09 -14.83
N HIS A 193 2.50 -2.90 -14.08
CA HIS A 193 1.67 -3.99 -13.55
C HIS A 193 0.23 -3.93 -14.05
N THR A 194 -0.12 -2.86 -14.76
CA THR A 194 -1.40 -2.66 -15.43
C THR A 194 -1.18 -2.46 -16.91
N HIS A 195 -2.13 -2.94 -17.69
CA HIS A 195 -2.10 -2.85 -19.13
C HIS A 195 -3.51 -2.52 -19.64
N TYR A 196 -3.57 -1.58 -20.58
CA TYR A 196 -4.82 -1.11 -21.16
C TYR A 196 -4.79 -1.31 -22.67
N ARG A 197 -5.94 -1.67 -23.24
CA ARG A 197 -6.12 -1.68 -24.70
C ARG A 197 -7.46 -1.11 -25.10
N SER A 198 -7.52 -0.52 -26.28
CA SER A 198 -8.77 -0.03 -26.85
C SER A 198 -9.68 -1.18 -27.30
N CYS A 199 -10.99 -0.99 -27.21
CA CYS A 199 -12.00 -1.97 -27.59
C CYS A 199 -13.26 -1.26 -28.12
N LYS A 200 -14.10 -1.99 -28.86
CA LYS A 200 -15.40 -1.50 -29.38
C LYS A 200 -15.30 -0.14 -30.08
N LEU A 201 -14.41 -0.08 -31.08
CA LEU A 201 -14.07 1.15 -31.83
C LEU A 201 -15.15 1.60 -32.82
N SER A 202 -16.12 0.73 -33.12
CA SER A 202 -17.25 1.07 -33.99
C SER A 202 -18.03 2.26 -33.43
N PRO A 203 -18.38 3.27 -34.25
CA PRO A 203 -19.13 4.43 -33.79
C PRO A 203 -20.47 4.04 -33.17
N CYS A 204 -21.00 4.88 -32.29
CA CYS A 204 -22.32 4.68 -31.71
C CYS A 204 -23.39 5.23 -32.68
N ASN A 205 -24.46 4.47 -32.93
CA ASN A 205 -25.49 4.85 -33.91
C ASN A 205 -26.46 5.94 -33.42
N ASN A 206 -26.53 6.20 -32.12
CA ASN A 206 -27.47 7.15 -31.49
C ASN A 206 -26.73 8.15 -30.58
N THR A 207 -25.82 8.93 -31.13
CA THR A 207 -25.34 10.13 -30.44
C THR A 207 -26.20 11.28 -30.93
N ASN A 208 -26.93 11.97 -30.05
CA ASN A 208 -27.73 13.17 -30.37
C ASN A 208 -26.82 14.37 -30.76
N GLY A 209 -25.81 14.16 -31.61
CA GLY A 209 -24.71 15.07 -31.90
C GLY A 209 -23.70 15.24 -30.76
N MET A 210 -23.95 14.66 -29.59
CA MET A 210 -23.11 14.84 -28.40
C MET A 210 -21.97 13.81 -28.33
N THR A 211 -20.80 14.30 -27.96
CA THR A 211 -19.70 13.48 -27.46
C THR A 211 -20.02 12.93 -26.08
N PHE A 212 -19.35 11.85 -25.73
CA PHE A 212 -19.56 11.19 -24.45
C PHE A 212 -19.22 12.06 -23.22
N ARG A 213 -18.27 12.99 -23.36
CA ARG A 213 -17.95 13.96 -22.30
C ARG A 213 -19.08 14.99 -22.15
N GLU A 214 -19.71 15.40 -23.25
CA GLU A 214 -20.87 16.30 -23.23
C GLU A 214 -22.06 15.64 -22.56
N GLU A 215 -22.35 14.38 -22.90
CA GLU A 215 -23.41 13.59 -22.24
C GLU A 215 -23.20 13.56 -20.73
N GLN A 216 -21.98 13.30 -20.25
CA GLN A 216 -21.67 13.25 -18.82
C GLN A 216 -21.76 14.60 -18.12
N CYS A 217 -21.39 15.71 -18.77
CA CYS A 217 -21.60 17.04 -18.21
C CYS A 217 -23.09 17.39 -18.17
N ALA A 218 -23.84 17.05 -19.21
CA ALA A 218 -25.27 17.31 -19.32
C ALA A 218 -26.10 16.59 -18.23
N MET A 219 -25.61 15.47 -17.69
CA MET A 219 -26.23 14.81 -16.52
C MET A 219 -26.33 15.70 -15.28
N PHE A 220 -25.53 16.76 -15.19
CA PHE A 220 -25.52 17.71 -14.08
C PHE A 220 -26.25 19.02 -14.39
N ASN A 221 -26.92 19.14 -15.55
CA ASN A 221 -27.72 20.32 -15.87
C ASN A 221 -28.79 20.57 -14.80
N GLY A 222 -28.99 21.83 -14.43
CA GLY A 222 -29.85 22.27 -13.34
C GLY A 222 -29.27 22.03 -11.94
N GLN A 223 -28.11 21.40 -11.80
CA GLN A 223 -27.49 21.13 -10.50
C GLN A 223 -26.35 22.12 -10.22
N ARG A 224 -26.58 23.00 -9.24
CA ARG A 224 -25.56 23.89 -8.69
C ARG A 224 -24.78 23.20 -7.55
N PRO A 225 -23.44 23.07 -7.64
CA PRO A 225 -22.63 22.53 -6.55
C PRO A 225 -22.81 23.31 -5.25
N ARG A 226 -22.82 22.59 -4.11
CA ARG A 226 -23.03 23.22 -2.79
C ARG A 226 -21.95 24.25 -2.51
N GLY A 227 -22.37 25.44 -2.08
CA GLY A 227 -21.47 26.53 -1.72
C GLY A 227 -21.00 27.41 -2.88
N GLU A 228 -21.36 27.10 -4.13
CA GLU A 228 -20.92 27.90 -5.28
C GLU A 228 -21.99 28.91 -5.72
N THR A 229 -22.03 30.05 -5.04
CA THR A 229 -23.00 31.14 -5.29
C THR A 229 -22.80 31.85 -6.63
N ARG A 230 -21.62 31.73 -7.23
CA ARG A 230 -21.21 32.41 -8.48
C ARG A 230 -21.73 31.72 -9.75
N ILE A 231 -22.26 30.50 -9.62
CA ILE A 231 -22.87 29.75 -10.72
C ILE A 231 -24.38 29.98 -10.67
N PRO A 232 -25.11 30.17 -11.80
CA PRO A 232 -26.57 30.31 -11.82
C PRO A 232 -27.32 29.11 -11.21
N LEU A 233 -28.59 29.32 -10.79
CA LEU A 233 -29.43 28.24 -10.25
C LEU A 233 -29.80 27.28 -11.38
N GLU A 234 -30.16 27.85 -12.52
CA GLU A 234 -30.41 27.14 -13.77
C GLU A 234 -29.14 27.13 -14.62
N VAL A 235 -28.27 26.15 -14.35
CA VAL A 235 -26.98 26.00 -15.01
C VAL A 235 -27.03 24.89 -16.05
N HIS A 236 -26.47 25.15 -17.24
CA HIS A 236 -26.15 24.11 -18.21
C HIS A 236 -24.64 23.93 -18.26
N TRP A 237 -24.19 22.68 -18.28
CA TRP A 237 -22.80 22.29 -18.17
C TRP A 237 -22.27 21.75 -19.50
N ILE A 238 -21.12 22.25 -19.91
CA ILE A 238 -20.40 21.83 -21.11
C ILE A 238 -18.97 21.40 -20.74
N PRO A 239 -18.31 20.56 -21.54
CA PRO A 239 -16.92 20.19 -21.31
C PRO A 239 -16.00 21.41 -21.17
N GLN A 240 -15.11 21.37 -20.18
CA GLN A 240 -13.99 22.32 -20.13
C GLN A 240 -12.91 21.89 -21.13
N GLU A 241 -12.61 22.77 -22.10
CA GLU A 241 -11.55 22.55 -23.08
C GLU A 241 -10.15 22.87 -22.51
N GLN A 242 -9.10 22.37 -23.19
CA GLN A 242 -7.68 22.67 -22.94
C GLN A 242 -7.22 22.40 -21.50
N LEU A 243 -7.51 21.21 -20.97
CA LEU A 243 -7.02 20.80 -19.66
C LEU A 243 -5.61 20.17 -19.80
N PRO A 244 -4.57 20.77 -19.19
CA PRO A 244 -3.22 20.20 -19.25
C PRO A 244 -3.09 18.94 -18.38
N GLY A 245 -2.32 17.97 -18.88
CA GLY A 245 -1.91 16.77 -18.14
C GLY A 245 -3.08 15.93 -17.60
N HIS A 246 -2.99 15.47 -16.35
CA HIS A 246 -3.99 14.57 -15.74
C HIS A 246 -5.40 15.14 -15.64
N ARG A 247 -5.56 16.47 -15.70
CA ARG A 247 -6.90 17.10 -15.70
C ARG A 247 -7.65 16.82 -17.00
N ALA A 248 -6.96 16.43 -18.07
CA ALA A 248 -7.60 15.97 -19.30
C ALA A 248 -8.47 14.74 -19.07
N CYS A 249 -8.16 13.87 -18.09
CA CYS A 249 -8.95 12.66 -17.82
C CYS A 249 -10.11 12.89 -16.85
N SER A 250 -10.09 13.96 -16.05
CA SER A 250 -11.19 14.28 -15.13
C SER A 250 -12.40 14.86 -15.85
N LEU A 251 -13.61 14.62 -15.30
CA LEU A 251 -14.84 15.23 -15.79
C LEU A 251 -14.95 16.65 -15.23
N THR A 252 -14.24 17.58 -15.87
CA THR A 252 -14.33 19.01 -15.60
C THR A 252 -15.34 19.62 -16.55
N CYS A 253 -16.38 20.23 -15.99
CA CYS A 253 -17.44 20.89 -16.75
C CYS A 253 -17.47 22.38 -16.43
N ARG A 254 -17.74 23.20 -17.43
CA ARG A 254 -17.90 24.64 -17.34
C ARG A 254 -19.37 25.02 -17.42
N ALA A 255 -19.79 25.95 -16.58
CA ALA A 255 -21.15 26.49 -16.63
C ALA A 255 -21.28 27.44 -17.83
N ILE A 256 -22.26 27.18 -18.71
CA ILE A 256 -22.51 27.95 -19.93
C ILE A 256 -22.73 29.43 -19.59
N GLY A 257 -22.23 30.33 -20.44
CA GLY A 257 -22.33 31.78 -20.21
C GLY A 257 -21.43 32.31 -19.09
N THR A 258 -20.66 31.45 -18.39
CA THR A 258 -19.72 31.86 -17.35
C THR A 258 -18.31 31.32 -17.59
N ARG A 259 -17.36 31.80 -16.78
CA ARG A 259 -15.99 31.27 -16.70
C ARG A 259 -15.81 30.25 -15.57
N TYR A 260 -16.87 29.97 -14.80
CA TYR A 260 -16.80 29.04 -13.67
C TYR A 260 -16.86 27.60 -14.14
N TYR A 261 -15.98 26.77 -13.60
CA TYR A 261 -15.91 25.35 -13.87
C TYR A 261 -15.88 24.55 -12.57
N PHE A 262 -16.31 23.30 -12.64
CA PHE A 262 -16.33 22.39 -11.52
C PHE A 262 -15.83 21.00 -11.95
N VAL A 263 -15.15 20.30 -11.04
CA VAL A 263 -14.67 18.94 -11.27
C VAL A 263 -15.66 17.97 -10.65
N PHE A 264 -16.54 17.39 -11.48
CA PHE A 264 -17.61 16.50 -11.01
C PHE A 264 -17.11 15.09 -10.72
N ARG A 265 -16.14 14.58 -11.50
CA ARG A 265 -15.55 13.24 -11.31
C ARG A 265 -14.06 13.26 -11.56
N LYS A 266 -13.34 12.37 -10.87
CA LYS A 266 -11.88 12.17 -11.05
C LYS A 266 -11.52 11.61 -12.43
N LYS A 267 -12.44 10.88 -13.07
CA LYS A 267 -12.28 10.30 -14.41
C LYS A 267 -13.59 10.47 -15.19
N VAL A 268 -13.50 10.69 -16.51
CA VAL A 268 -14.64 10.52 -17.41
C VAL A 268 -15.03 9.04 -17.38
N GLY A 269 -16.25 8.75 -16.95
CA GLY A 269 -16.67 7.38 -16.67
C GLY A 269 -16.91 6.63 -17.96
N HIS A 270 -16.20 5.54 -18.26
CA HIS A 270 -16.39 4.84 -19.53
C HIS A 270 -17.62 3.90 -19.56
N SER A 271 -18.20 3.54 -18.42
CA SER A 271 -19.54 2.92 -18.27
C SER A 271 -19.96 3.00 -16.80
N ASN A 272 -21.26 2.84 -16.51
CA ASN A 272 -21.87 2.79 -15.17
C ASN A 272 -21.16 1.81 -14.21
N TRP A 273 -20.08 2.25 -13.58
CA TRP A 273 -19.52 1.65 -12.39
C TRP A 273 -19.15 2.80 -11.44
N LEU A 274 -19.65 2.64 -10.21
CA LEU A 274 -19.67 3.58 -9.09
C LEU A 274 -18.31 4.23 -8.80
#